data_AF-A0A2S9PWZ9-F1
#
_entry.id   AF-A0A2S9PWZ9-F1
#
_cell.length_a   1.000
_cell.length_b   1.000
_cell.length_c   1.000
_cell.angle_alpha   90.00
_cell.angle_beta   90.00
_cell.angle_gamma   90.00
#
_symmetry.space_group_name_H-M   'P 1'
#
loop_
_entity.id
_entity.type
_entity.pdbx_description
1 polymer ?
#
loop_
_entity_poly.entity_id
_entity_poly.type
_entity_poly.pdbx_seq_one_letter_code
_entity_poly.pdbx_strand_id
1 'polypeptide(L)' 'LPPLLRGYLRLGAWVCGAPAHDPAFDVADLYVLLPLHRVHPRYLRHFLSLAPA' A
#
# COMPACT_ATOMS: atom_id res chain seq x y z
N LEU A 1 4.58 11.11 6.90
CA LEU A 1 4.43 10.06 5.86
C LEU A 1 3.91 10.68 4.58
N PRO A 2 4.56 10.42 3.44
CA PRO A 2 4.07 10.77 2.12
C PRO A 2 2.59 10.37 1.95
N PRO A 3 1.76 11.16 1.24
CA PRO A 3 0.31 10.93 1.16
C PRO A 3 -0.05 9.52 0.69
N LEU A 4 0.67 8.99 -0.31
CA LEU A 4 0.47 7.65 -0.85
C LEU A 4 0.69 6.57 0.21
N LEU A 5 1.85 6.59 0.87
CA LEU A 5 2.19 5.63 1.93
C LEU A 5 1.19 5.70 3.09
N ARG A 6 0.78 6.92 3.49
CA ARG A 6 -0.29 7.10 4.50
C ARG A 6 -1.60 6.45 4.05
N GLY A 7 -1.95 6.55 2.76
CA GLY A 7 -3.13 5.90 2.17
C GLY A 7 -3.07 4.38 2.31
N TYR A 8 -1.96 3.76 1.89
CA TYR A 8 -1.81 2.30 2.00
C TYR A 8 -1.91 1.80 3.44
N LEU A 9 -1.25 2.46 4.38
CA LEU A 9 -1.32 2.07 5.80
C LEU A 9 -2.75 2.19 6.36
N ARG A 10 -3.50 3.22 5.96
CA ARG A 10 -4.93 3.36 6.34
C ARG A 10 -5.82 2.27 5.76
N LEU A 11 -5.46 1.73 4.59
CA LEU A 11 -6.18 0.62 3.97
C LEU A 11 -5.86 -0.73 4.64
N GLY A 12 -4.88 -0.79 5.54
CA GLY A 12 -4.45 -2.02 6.21
C GLY A 12 -3.15 -2.62 5.67
N ALA A 13 -2.40 -1.87 4.84
CA ALA A 13 -1.07 -2.29 4.42
C ALA A 13 -0.06 -2.16 5.58
N TRP A 14 1.09 -2.81 5.42
CA TRP A 14 2.27 -2.58 6.26
C TRP A 14 3.56 -2.61 5.45
N VAL A 15 4.62 -2.09 6.08
CA VAL A 15 5.99 -2.16 5.56
C VAL A 15 6.62 -3.47 6.01
N CYS A 16 7.18 -4.22 5.08
CA CYS A 16 7.68 -5.58 5.31
C CYS A 16 9.14 -5.66 5.78
N GLY A 17 9.79 -4.53 6.07
CA GLY A 17 11.18 -4.51 6.52
C GLY A 17 11.83 -3.13 6.43
N ALA A 18 13.15 -3.13 6.42
CA ALA A 18 13.94 -1.91 6.21
C ALA A 18 13.78 -1.40 4.76
N PRO A 19 13.85 -0.09 4.54
CA PRO A 19 13.89 0.48 3.20
C PRO A 19 15.16 0.04 2.46
N ALA A 20 15.06 -0.14 1.15
CA ALA A 20 16.21 -0.26 0.26
C ALA A 20 16.60 1.14 -0.24
N HIS A 21 17.89 1.46 -0.24
CA HIS A 21 18.37 2.71 -0.83
C HIS A 21 18.62 2.49 -2.32
N ASP A 22 18.03 3.34 -3.16
CA ASP A 22 18.28 3.39 -4.61
C ASP A 22 19.22 4.58 -4.92
N PRO A 23 20.52 4.33 -5.18
CA PRO A 23 21.49 5.40 -5.44
C PRO A 23 21.28 6.11 -6.78
N ALA A 24 20.58 5.52 -7.74
CA ALA A 24 20.36 6.14 -9.05
C ALA A 24 19.37 7.31 -8.96
N PHE A 25 18.50 7.31 -7.95
CA PHE A 25 17.46 8.31 -7.75
C PHE A 25 17.57 9.06 -6.40
N ASP A 26 18.50 8.67 -5.53
CA ASP A 26 18.67 9.21 -4.16
C ASP A 26 17.38 9.07 -3.33
N VAL A 27 16.76 7.90 -3.41
CA VAL A 27 15.48 7.59 -2.74
C VAL A 27 15.55 6.30 -1.94
N ALA A 28 14.53 6.14 -1.07
CA ALA A 28 14.31 4.93 -0.32
C ALA A 28 13.07 4.19 -0.83
N ASP A 29 13.25 2.95 -1.25
CA ASP A 29 12.18 2.04 -1.64
C ASP A 29 11.65 1.28 -0.43
N LEU A 30 10.33 1.21 -0.30
CA LEU A 30 9.66 0.50 0.77
C LEU A 30 8.86 -0.66 0.20
N TYR A 31 9.16 -1.87 0.67
CA TYR A 31 8.32 -3.03 0.37
C TYR A 31 7.04 -2.95 1.22
N VAL A 32 5.92 -2.59 0.57
CA VAL A 32 4.60 -2.44 1.20
C VAL A 32 3.68 -3.57 0.75
N LEU A 33 3.10 -4.30 1.69
CA LEU A 33 2.13 -5.36 1.42
C LEU A 33 0.73 -4.95 1.90
N LEU A 34 -0.25 -5.00 0.99
CA LEU A 34 -1.67 -4.78 1.27
C LEU A 34 -2.45 -6.09 1.08
N PRO A 35 -2.68 -6.88 2.14
CA PRO A 35 -3.50 -8.07 2.00
C PRO A 35 -4.99 -7.72 2.01
N LEU A 36 -5.72 -8.21 1.00
CA LEU A 36 -7.14 -7.90 0.82
C LEU A 36 -8.02 -8.30 2.02
N HIS A 37 -7.67 -9.37 2.74
CA HIS A 37 -8.42 -9.83 3.91
C HIS A 37 -8.36 -8.86 5.12
N ARG A 38 -7.43 -7.89 5.12
CA ARG A 38 -7.36 -6.83 6.15
C ARG A 38 -7.90 -5.49 5.66
N VAL A 39 -8.25 -5.38 4.38
CA VAL A 39 -8.82 -4.15 3.84
C VAL A 39 -10.24 -3.99 4.35
N HIS A 40 -10.52 -2.79 4.87
CA HIS A 40 -11.86 -2.50 5.38
C HIS A 40 -12.91 -2.72 4.25
N PRO A 41 -14.03 -3.43 4.51
CA PRO A 41 -14.99 -3.83 3.47
C PRO A 41 -15.55 -2.66 2.64
N ARG A 42 -15.68 -1.47 3.22
CA ARG A 42 -16.05 -0.24 2.50
C ARG A 42 -15.12 0.05 1.32
N TYR A 43 -13.81 -0.09 1.50
CA TYR A 43 -12.82 0.16 0.46
C TYR A 43 -12.80 -0.97 -0.56
N LEU A 44 -12.92 -2.23 -0.11
CA LEU A 44 -13.07 -3.37 -1.04
C LEU A 44 -14.28 -3.16 -1.95
N ARG A 45 -15.44 -2.79 -1.40
CA ARG A 45 -16.64 -2.50 -2.20
C ARG A 45 -16.42 -1.38 -3.20
N HIS A 46 -15.73 -0.30 -2.83
CA HIS A 46 -15.50 0.83 -3.73
C HIS A 46 -14.51 0.50 -4.86
N PHE A 47 -13.41 -0.20 -4.55
CA PHE A 47 -12.35 -0.46 -5.52
C PHE A 47 -12.56 -1.74 -6.32
N LEU A 48 -13.17 -2.78 -5.73
CA LEU A 48 -13.44 -4.05 -6.40
C LEU A 48 -14.80 -4.08 -7.10
N SER A 49 -15.72 -3.14 -6.84
CA SER A 49 -16.93 -3.00 -7.69
C SER A 49 -16.61 -2.55 -9.12
N LEU A 50 -15.39 -2.12 -9.37
CA LEU A 50 -14.89 -1.71 -10.68
C LEU A 50 -14.19 -2.87 -11.41
N ALA A 51 -14.00 -4.02 -10.77
CA ALA A 51 -13.41 -5.20 -11.39
C ALA A 51 -14.48 -5.93 -12.23
N PRO A 52 -14.20 -6.28 -13.49
CA PRO A 52 -15.08 -7.14 -14.27
C PRO A 52 -15.24 -8.50 -13.57
N ALA A 53 -16.45 -9.05 -13.64
CA ALA A 53 -16.82 -10.34 -13.04
C ALA A 53 -16.05 -11.53 -13.64
#